data_AF-A0A3N5GBS9-F1
#
_entry.id   AF-A0A3N5GBS9-F1
#
_cell.length_a   1.000
_cell.length_b   1.000
_cell.length_c   1.000
_cell.angle_alpha   90.00
_cell.angle_beta   90.00
_cell.angle_gamma   90.00
#
_symmetry.space_group_name_H-M   'P 1'
#
loop_
_entity.id
_entity.type
_entity.pdbx_description
1 polymer ?
#
loop_
_entity_poly.entity_id
_entity_poly.type
_entity_poly.pdbx_seq_one_letter_code
_entity_poly.pdbx_strand_id
1 'polypeptide(L)' 'MIEIRRILCPVDFSDYSRRALDHAIAIARWYESTVTALHVFS' A
#
# COMPACT_ATOMS: atom_id res chain seq x y z
N MET A 1 -14.72 14.11 -8.42
CA MET A 1 -14.38 13.08 -7.41
C MET A 1 -12.95 12.65 -7.66
N ILE A 2 -12.12 12.52 -6.64
CA ILE A 2 -10.71 12.10 -6.82
C ILE A 2 -10.69 10.61 -7.14
N GLU A 3 -9.91 10.22 -8.13
CA GLU A 3 -9.70 8.82 -8.51
C GLU A 3 -8.28 8.39 -8.13
N ILE A 4 -8.17 7.29 -7.40
CA ILE A 4 -6.88 6.67 -7.05
C ILE A 4 -6.87 5.30 -7.72
N ARG A 5 -5.96 5.09 -8.68
CA ARG A 5 -5.89 3.82 -9.42
C ARG A 5 -4.79 2.89 -8.92
N ARG A 6 -3.70 3.44 -8.40
CA ARG A 6 -2.52 2.70 -7.97
C ARG A 6 -1.93 3.29 -6.70
N ILE A 7 -1.59 2.42 -5.75
CA ILE A 7 -0.96 2.78 -4.48
C ILE A 7 0.38 2.02 -4.41
N LEU A 8 1.49 2.75 -4.28
CA LEU A 8 2.79 2.16 -4.00
C LEU A 8 3.02 2.19 -2.49
N CYS A 9 3.22 1.03 -1.87
CA CYS A 9 3.44 0.88 -0.44
C CYS A 9 4.85 0.34 -0.16
N PRO A 10 5.77 1.16 0.35
CA PRO A 10 7.08 0.69 0.78
C PRO A 10 6.96 -0.27 1.97
N VAL A 11 7.67 -1.40 1.91
CA VAL A 11 7.73 -2.39 2.98
C VAL A 11 9.18 -2.72 3.32
N ASP A 12 9.47 -2.78 4.62
CA ASP A 12 10.79 -3.13 5.19
C ASP A 12 10.70 -4.34 6.13
N PHE A 13 9.59 -5.07 6.07
CA PHE A 13 9.23 -6.22 6.93
C PHE A 13 9.12 -5.93 8.43
N SER A 14 9.19 -4.67 8.86
CA SER A 14 8.85 -4.28 10.22
C SER A 14 7.35 -4.38 10.49
N ASP A 15 6.96 -4.43 11.77
CA ASP A 15 5.55 -4.36 12.16
C ASP A 15 4.89 -3.04 11.72
N TYR A 16 5.68 -1.96 11.63
CA TYR A 16 5.19 -0.66 11.16
C TYR A 16 4.82 -0.70 9.68
N SER A 17 5.67 -1.26 8.82
CA SER A 17 5.34 -1.37 7.40
C SER A 17 4.24 -2.38 7.13
N ARG A 18 4.12 -3.44 7.94
CA ARG A 18 2.95 -4.33 7.90
C ARG A 18 1.65 -3.57 8.17
N ARG A 19 1.60 -2.75 9.22
CA ARG A 19 0.43 -1.91 9.53
C ARG A 19 0.15 -0.89 8.44
N ALA A 20 1.18 -0.30 7.83
CA ALA A 20 1.01 0.62 6.70
C ALA A 20 0.41 -0.09 5.47
N LEU A 21 0.82 -1.32 5.19
CA LEU A 21 0.26 -2.15 4.13
C LEU A 21 -1.22 -2.46 4.36
N ASP A 22 -1.62 -2.79 5.60
CA ASP A 22 -3.04 -3.02 5.94
C ASP A 22 -3.90 -1.78 5.64
N HIS A 23 -3.38 -0.57 5.91
CA HIS A 23 -4.07 0.68 5.57
C HIS A 23 -4.13 0.92 4.06
N ALA A 24 -3.03 0.66 3.34
CA ALA A 24 -3.01 0.78 1.88
C ALA A 24 -4.06 -0.15 1.22
N ILE A 25 -4.22 -1.37 1.75
CA ILE A 25 -5.26 -2.32 1.30
C ILE A 25 -6.66 -1.78 1.60
N ALA A 26 -6.89 -1.20 2.78
CA ALA A 26 -8.19 -0.61 3.13
C ALA A 26 -8.56 0.53 2.18
N ILE A 27 -7.61 1.42 1.87
CA ILE A 27 -7.81 2.52 0.92
C ILE A 27 -8.07 1.97 -0.49
N ALA A 28 -7.29 0.99 -0.94
CA ALA A 28 -7.46 0.38 -2.25
C ALA A 28 -8.85 -0.25 -2.44
N ARG A 29 -9.45 -0.81 -1.39
CA ARG A 29 -10.83 -1.33 -1.43
C ARG A 29 -11.87 -0.23 -1.66
N TRP A 30 -11.68 0.95 -1.08
CA TRP A 30 -12.62 2.07 -1.27
C TRP A 30 -12.55 2.69 -2.67
N TYR A 31 -11.38 2.64 -3.29
CA TYR A 31 -11.12 3.27 -4.58
C TYR A 31 -10.98 2.27 -5.74
N GLU A 32 -11.23 0.98 -5.49
CA GLU A 32 -11.01 -0.10 -6.46
C GLU A 32 -9.59 -0.05 -7.07
N SER A 33 -8.60 0.33 -6.26
CA SER A 33 -7.22 0.52 -6.67
C SER A 33 -6.39 -0.76 -6.57
N THR A 34 -5.25 -0.79 -7.26
CA THR A 34 -4.21 -1.81 -7.04
C THR A 34 -3.15 -1.32 -6.05
N VAL A 35 -2.73 -2.18 -5.12
CA VAL A 35 -1.59 -1.94 -4.23
C VAL A 35 -0.36 -2.69 -4.75
N THR A 36 0.74 -1.98 -4.94
CA THR A 36 2.07 -2.57 -5.17
C THR A 36 2.88 -2.42 -3.88
N ALA A 37 3.21 -3.55 -3.23
CA ALA A 37 4.17 -3.56 -2.14
C ALA A 37 5.60 -3.54 -2.72
N LEU A 38 6.45 -2.63 -2.24
CA LEU A 38 7.83 -2.45 -2.70
C LEU A 38 8.81 -2.63 -1.55
N HIS A 39 9.69 -3.63 -1.66
CA HIS A 39 10.84 -3.79 -0.78
C HIS A 39 12.12 -3.40 -1.50
N VAL A 40 13.01 -2.66 -0.84
CA VAL A 40 14.33 -2.29 -1.36
C VAL A 40 15.38 -3.05 -0.55
N PHE A 41 16.27 -3.75 -1.26
CA PHE A 41 17.42 -4.45 -0.70
C PHE A 41 18.71 -3.85 -1.28
N SER A 42 19.80 -3.93 -0.52
CA SER A 42 21.15 -3.50 -0.92
C SER A 42 22.08 -4.70 -1.07
#